data_AF-T4VG55-F1
#
_entry.id   AF-T4VG55-F1
#
_cell.length_a   1.000
_cell.length_b   1.000
_cell.length_c   1.000
_cell.angle_alpha   90.00
_cell.angle_beta   90.00
_cell.angle_gamma   90.00
#
_symmetry.space_group_name_H-M   'P 1'
#
loop_
_entity.id
_entity.type
_entity.pdbx_description
1 polymer ?
#
loop_
_entity_poly.entity_id
_entity_poly.type
_entity_poly.pdbx_seq_one_letter_code
_entity_poly.pdbx_strand_id
1 'polypeptide(L)'
;MNLNKKCVSIIIIVFVCTFFILGYMAVDFFKVEHYSKINNIVDDNLGLLKYKVSKEERGEVEKLISIGNYLTCKRIEKNKIQPGFLESSIYSLVDNKLNEYTIKYLLNGYEYENHESDRSEGIQNDKTLNKLKGILSESDYKTLRLLIEDYNQGDYESLDKMQDILSRYNKKNVDVIVMYLTENSSLDLKASFDITKNLNLEYQYIKGLTPKYLNDKENKEYNNIWEKIKFILPNKGLENFDELYLTTDGKFNELASVKVNNNSGSRWIMNIDPEDVVFKNKLFYETILHEYFHYMTLNDKQVNYTEDYNMKNYCEEGLVSNKNSYINDFYSEFWKDILEDRNINKENLYFYDRHKSSFVDEYASTDPSEDIAETFSYFVLNDKPEGNSIKDQKINFFYKYKDLVELRYQLRSKINTI
;
A
#
# COMPACT_ATOMS: atom_id res chain seq x y z
N MET A 1 -34.04 -12.66 33.91
CA MET A 1 -33.07 -12.31 32.85
C MET A 1 -33.82 -11.51 31.78
N ASN A 2 -33.83 -10.18 31.92
CA ASN A 2 -34.43 -9.30 30.93
C ASN A 2 -33.43 -9.16 29.77
N LEU A 3 -33.62 -9.95 28.71
CA LEU A 3 -33.02 -9.60 27.42
C LEU A 3 -33.55 -8.23 27.04
N ASN A 4 -32.63 -7.29 26.84
CA ASN A 4 -32.93 -5.90 26.53
C ASN A 4 -33.77 -5.86 25.24
N LYS A 5 -35.01 -5.37 25.33
CA LYS A 5 -35.97 -5.36 24.22
C LYS A 5 -35.41 -4.68 22.97
N LYS A 6 -34.43 -3.77 23.11
CA LYS A 6 -33.70 -3.17 21.98
C LYS A 6 -32.83 -4.17 21.20
N CYS A 7 -32.16 -5.12 21.85
CA CYS A 7 -31.34 -6.13 21.17
C CYS A 7 -32.19 -7.14 20.41
N VAL A 8 -33.34 -7.53 20.98
CA VAL A 8 -34.31 -8.42 20.30
C VAL A 8 -34.94 -7.71 19.11
N SER A 9 -35.23 -6.42 19.21
CA SER A 9 -35.75 -5.63 18.07
C SER A 9 -34.72 -5.45 16.95
N ILE A 10 -33.44 -5.24 17.25
CA ILE A 10 -32.37 -5.13 16.23
C ILE A 10 -32.17 -6.47 15.53
N ILE A 11 -32.14 -7.58 16.26
CA ILE A 11 -31.99 -8.93 15.69
C ILE A 11 -33.19 -9.28 14.80
N ILE A 12 -34.41 -8.93 15.20
CA ILE A 12 -35.63 -9.16 14.40
C ILE A 12 -35.66 -8.25 13.16
N ILE A 13 -35.21 -6.99 13.25
CA ILE A 13 -35.12 -6.09 12.09
C ILE A 13 -34.05 -6.60 11.11
N VAL A 14 -32.90 -7.07 11.58
CA VAL A 14 -31.87 -7.70 10.74
C VAL A 14 -32.44 -8.96 10.08
N PHE A 15 -33.13 -9.84 10.81
CA PHE A 15 -33.72 -11.07 10.28
C PHE A 15 -34.80 -10.81 9.22
N VAL A 16 -35.70 -9.85 9.47
CA VAL A 16 -36.79 -9.47 8.56
C VAL A 16 -36.25 -8.74 7.33
N CYS A 17 -35.21 -7.91 7.49
CA CYS A 17 -34.50 -7.30 6.37
C CYS A 17 -33.76 -8.36 5.54
N THR A 18 -33.08 -9.34 6.13
CA THR A 18 -32.50 -10.46 5.37
C THR A 18 -33.55 -11.23 4.60
N PHE A 19 -34.73 -11.51 5.16
CA PHE A 19 -35.77 -12.28 4.46
C PHE A 19 -36.41 -11.52 3.29
N PHE A 20 -36.65 -10.21 3.42
CA PHE A 20 -37.18 -9.38 2.33
C PHE A 20 -36.12 -9.04 1.27
N ILE A 21 -34.87 -8.82 1.68
CA ILE A 21 -33.73 -8.62 0.77
C ILE A 21 -33.46 -9.92 0.00
N LEU A 22 -33.48 -11.09 0.65
CA LEU A 22 -33.35 -12.39 -0.02
C LEU A 22 -34.50 -12.63 -1.02
N GLY A 23 -35.74 -12.26 -0.69
CA GLY A 23 -36.89 -12.44 -1.58
C GLY A 23 -36.88 -11.53 -2.83
N TYR A 24 -36.45 -10.27 -2.69
CA TYR A 24 -36.38 -9.34 -3.82
C TYR A 24 -35.08 -9.51 -4.64
N MET A 25 -33.96 -9.84 -3.98
CA MET A 25 -32.73 -10.17 -4.68
C MET A 25 -32.85 -11.49 -5.44
N ALA A 26 -33.55 -12.50 -4.92
CA ALA A 26 -33.68 -13.81 -5.56
C ALA A 26 -34.09 -13.75 -7.04
N VAL A 27 -34.92 -12.80 -7.47
CA VAL A 27 -35.39 -12.74 -8.87
C VAL A 27 -34.30 -12.24 -9.84
N ASP A 28 -33.43 -11.32 -9.40
CA ASP A 28 -32.28 -10.85 -10.21
C ASP A 28 -30.99 -11.65 -9.96
N PHE A 29 -30.88 -12.30 -8.80
CA PHE A 29 -29.73 -13.10 -8.35
C PHE A 29 -29.54 -14.39 -9.17
N PHE A 30 -30.58 -14.90 -9.81
CA PHE A 30 -30.55 -16.14 -10.62
C PHE A 30 -30.21 -15.93 -12.11
N LYS A 31 -29.71 -14.77 -12.55
CA LYS A 31 -29.10 -14.66 -13.88
C LYS A 31 -27.78 -15.45 -13.92
N VAL A 32 -27.82 -16.55 -14.66
CA VAL A 32 -26.97 -17.76 -14.58
C VAL A 32 -25.47 -17.56 -14.90
N GLU A 33 -25.01 -16.38 -15.34
CA GLU A 33 -23.56 -16.14 -15.54
C GLU A 33 -22.79 -15.86 -14.24
N HIS A 34 -23.43 -15.29 -13.21
CA HIS A 34 -22.74 -14.89 -11.96
C HIS A 34 -22.51 -16.05 -10.98
N TYR A 35 -23.35 -17.09 -11.01
CA TYR A 35 -23.30 -18.19 -10.03
C TYR A 35 -22.17 -19.20 -10.32
N SER A 36 -21.74 -19.34 -11.58
CA SER A 36 -20.71 -20.34 -11.94
C SER A 36 -19.32 -20.03 -11.37
N LYS A 37 -19.04 -18.75 -11.04
CA LYS A 37 -17.76 -18.30 -10.49
C LYS A 37 -17.75 -18.19 -8.96
N ILE A 38 -18.90 -18.28 -8.29
CA ILE A 38 -18.98 -18.02 -6.86
C ILE A 38 -18.19 -19.02 -6.03
N ASN A 39 -18.13 -20.28 -6.47
CA ASN A 39 -17.33 -21.30 -5.81
C ASN A 39 -15.84 -20.97 -5.82
N ASN A 40 -15.33 -20.39 -6.91
CA ASN A 40 -13.92 -19.98 -6.98
C ASN A 40 -13.68 -18.80 -6.04
N ILE A 41 -14.54 -17.78 -6.05
CA ILE A 41 -14.44 -16.63 -5.14
C ILE A 41 -14.44 -17.10 -3.67
N VAL A 42 -15.33 -18.04 -3.31
CA VAL A 42 -15.38 -18.61 -1.97
C VAL A 42 -14.09 -19.36 -1.63
N ASP A 43 -13.60 -20.20 -2.54
CA ASP A 43 -12.37 -20.96 -2.33
C ASP A 43 -11.13 -20.04 -2.25
N ASP A 44 -11.13 -18.93 -2.99
CA ASP A 44 -10.06 -17.94 -2.97
C ASP A 44 -10.05 -17.21 -1.63
N ASN A 45 -11.19 -16.69 -1.16
CA ASN A 45 -11.33 -16.04 0.16
C ASN A 45 -11.04 -16.99 1.34
N LEU A 46 -11.39 -18.28 1.22
CA LEU A 46 -11.04 -19.27 2.23
C LEU A 46 -9.52 -19.54 2.28
N GLY A 47 -8.80 -19.37 1.17
CA GLY A 47 -7.38 -19.68 1.10
C GLY A 47 -7.07 -21.11 1.55
N LEU A 48 -6.22 -21.27 2.57
CA LEU A 48 -5.87 -22.56 3.17
C LEU A 48 -7.03 -23.21 3.94
N LEU A 49 -8.02 -22.44 4.38
CA LEU A 49 -9.18 -22.95 5.12
C LEU A 49 -10.06 -23.88 4.28
N LYS A 50 -10.04 -23.76 2.94
CA LYS A 50 -10.88 -24.58 2.05
C LYS A 50 -10.65 -26.09 2.20
N TYR A 51 -9.49 -26.49 2.73
CA TYR A 51 -9.14 -27.89 3.00
C TYR A 51 -9.43 -28.32 4.46
N LYS A 52 -9.93 -27.42 5.30
CA LYS A 52 -10.08 -27.60 6.75
C LYS A 52 -11.51 -27.47 7.22
N VAL A 53 -12.25 -26.50 6.68
CA VAL A 53 -13.64 -26.24 7.08
C VAL A 53 -14.56 -27.37 6.63
N SER A 54 -15.59 -27.62 7.43
CA SER A 54 -16.66 -28.55 7.08
C SER A 54 -17.51 -28.01 5.92
N LYS A 55 -18.33 -28.88 5.31
CA LYS A 55 -19.28 -28.48 4.26
C LYS A 55 -20.30 -27.45 4.76
N GLU A 56 -20.69 -27.53 6.03
CA GLU A 56 -21.63 -26.59 6.65
C GLU A 56 -20.99 -25.21 6.82
N GLU A 57 -19.79 -25.16 7.41
CA GLU A 57 -19.01 -23.93 7.58
C GLU A 57 -18.68 -23.26 6.23
N ARG A 58 -18.28 -24.05 5.21
CA ARG A 58 -18.12 -23.52 3.84
C ARG A 58 -19.42 -22.91 3.31
N GLY A 59 -20.56 -23.55 3.57
CA GLY A 59 -21.88 -23.06 3.15
C GLY A 59 -22.31 -21.77 3.85
N GLU A 60 -21.81 -21.48 5.06
CA GLU A 60 -22.01 -20.19 5.73
C GLU A 60 -21.26 -19.07 5.01
N VAL A 61 -19.97 -19.30 4.73
CA VAL A 61 -19.11 -18.35 4.00
C VAL A 61 -19.64 -18.11 2.59
N GLU A 62 -20.06 -19.16 1.89
CA GLU A 62 -20.63 -19.06 0.55
C GLU A 62 -21.85 -18.14 0.50
N LYS A 63 -22.77 -18.23 1.47
CA LYS A 63 -23.95 -17.36 1.52
C LYS A 63 -23.56 -15.89 1.69
N LEU A 64 -22.64 -15.60 2.60
CA LEU A 64 -22.20 -14.23 2.87
C LEU A 64 -21.46 -13.63 1.67
N ILE A 65 -20.49 -14.36 1.12
CA ILE A 65 -19.72 -13.93 -0.07
C ILE A 65 -20.66 -13.75 -1.27
N SER A 66 -21.66 -14.61 -1.46
CA SER A 66 -22.62 -14.44 -2.57
C SER A 66 -23.39 -13.13 -2.49
N ILE A 67 -23.80 -12.71 -1.29
CA ILE A 67 -24.48 -11.44 -1.07
C ILE A 67 -23.49 -10.28 -1.25
N GLY A 68 -22.30 -10.36 -0.66
CA GLY A 68 -21.25 -9.35 -0.76
C GLY A 68 -20.87 -9.08 -2.21
N ASN A 69 -20.56 -10.14 -2.96
CA ASN A 69 -20.18 -10.07 -4.37
C ASN A 69 -21.29 -9.47 -5.25
N TYR A 70 -22.57 -9.77 -4.96
CA TYR A 70 -23.68 -9.12 -5.67
C TYR A 70 -23.70 -7.61 -5.45
N LEU A 71 -23.48 -7.16 -4.20
CA LEU A 71 -23.42 -5.74 -3.86
C LEU A 71 -22.20 -5.07 -4.51
N THR A 72 -21.04 -5.72 -4.49
CA THR A 72 -19.82 -5.27 -5.18
C THR A 72 -20.05 -5.10 -6.67
N CYS A 73 -20.69 -6.08 -7.34
CA CYS A 73 -21.05 -5.95 -8.75
C CYS A 73 -21.95 -4.74 -9.01
N LYS A 74 -22.97 -4.51 -8.17
CA LYS A 74 -23.86 -3.33 -8.29
C LYS A 74 -23.13 -2.01 -8.04
N ARG A 75 -22.13 -1.99 -7.16
CA ARG A 75 -21.28 -0.84 -6.91
C ARG A 75 -20.38 -0.54 -8.12
N ILE A 76 -19.73 -1.57 -8.67
CA ILE A 76 -18.89 -1.46 -9.86
C ILE A 76 -19.72 -0.99 -11.07
N GLU A 77 -20.94 -1.50 -11.26
CA GLU A 77 -21.87 -1.03 -12.31
C GLU A 77 -22.18 0.47 -12.19
N LYS A 78 -22.19 1.01 -10.97
CA LYS A 78 -22.40 2.45 -10.68
C LYS A 78 -21.10 3.25 -10.66
N ASN A 79 -19.97 2.61 -10.96
CA ASN A 79 -18.64 3.21 -10.98
C ASN A 79 -18.28 3.92 -9.66
N LYS A 80 -18.53 3.28 -8.52
CA LYS A 80 -18.21 3.83 -7.19
C LYS A 80 -17.06 3.04 -6.55
N ILE A 81 -16.05 3.75 -6.07
CA ILE A 81 -14.92 3.13 -5.37
C ILE A 81 -15.34 2.66 -3.97
N GLN A 82 -15.96 3.54 -3.17
CA GLN A 82 -16.30 3.23 -1.79
C GLN A 82 -17.52 2.30 -1.67
N PRO A 83 -17.45 1.22 -0.87
CA PRO A 83 -18.58 0.37 -0.56
C PRO A 83 -19.68 1.16 0.18
N GLY A 84 -20.93 0.80 -0.08
CA GLY A 84 -22.05 1.33 0.69
C GLY A 84 -22.19 0.62 2.06
N PHE A 85 -22.91 1.23 3.00
CA PHE A 85 -23.10 0.70 4.37
C PHE A 85 -23.49 -0.78 4.41
N LEU A 86 -24.42 -1.22 3.56
CA LEU A 86 -24.85 -2.62 3.53
C LEU A 86 -23.75 -3.55 3.01
N GLU A 87 -23.01 -3.15 2.00
CA GLU A 87 -21.88 -3.94 1.45
C GLU A 87 -20.79 -4.09 2.49
N SER A 88 -20.37 -2.98 3.12
CA SER A 88 -19.39 -3.00 4.21
C SER A 88 -19.84 -3.90 5.36
N SER A 89 -21.11 -3.82 5.75
CA SER A 89 -21.65 -4.67 6.83
C SER A 89 -21.60 -6.16 6.49
N ILE A 90 -21.84 -6.53 5.22
CA ILE A 90 -21.76 -7.93 4.79
C ILE A 90 -20.31 -8.40 4.77
N TYR A 91 -19.37 -7.62 4.24
CA TYR A 91 -17.96 -8.02 4.27
C TYR A 91 -17.37 -8.04 5.68
N SER A 92 -17.83 -7.21 6.62
CA SER A 92 -17.48 -7.37 8.03
C SER A 92 -17.94 -8.72 8.60
N LEU A 93 -19.11 -9.24 8.17
CA LEU A 93 -19.54 -10.58 8.59
C LEU A 93 -18.71 -11.68 7.94
N VAL A 94 -18.30 -11.50 6.67
CA VAL A 94 -17.36 -12.41 5.98
C VAL A 94 -16.04 -12.46 6.73
N ASP A 95 -15.41 -11.32 6.96
CA ASP A 95 -14.11 -11.21 7.65
C ASP A 95 -14.16 -11.84 9.04
N ASN A 96 -15.17 -11.51 9.85
CA ASN A 96 -15.34 -12.12 11.17
C ASN A 96 -15.43 -13.66 11.10
N LYS A 97 -16.14 -14.21 10.11
CA LYS A 97 -16.25 -15.66 9.93
C LYS A 97 -14.94 -16.29 9.45
N LEU A 98 -14.24 -15.64 8.54
CA LEU A 98 -12.93 -16.10 8.08
C LEU A 98 -11.89 -16.06 9.23
N ASN A 99 -11.93 -15.03 10.07
CA ASN A 99 -11.06 -14.91 11.24
C ASN A 99 -11.38 -16.00 12.28
N GLU A 100 -12.65 -16.24 12.59
CA GLU A 100 -13.09 -17.34 13.48
C GLU A 100 -12.51 -18.69 13.02
N TYR A 101 -12.63 -18.98 11.72
CA TYR A 101 -12.11 -20.23 11.15
C TYR A 101 -10.59 -20.27 11.07
N THR A 102 -9.93 -19.13 10.81
CA THR A 102 -8.47 -19.01 10.82
C THR A 102 -7.93 -19.34 12.22
N ILE A 103 -8.48 -18.70 13.24
CA ILE A 103 -8.13 -18.95 14.66
C ILE A 103 -8.32 -20.43 14.98
N LYS A 104 -9.50 -20.98 14.67
CA LYS A 104 -9.84 -22.38 14.99
C LYS A 104 -8.94 -23.39 14.29
N TYR A 105 -8.70 -23.25 12.98
CA TYR A 105 -8.14 -24.32 12.16
C TYR A 105 -6.68 -24.12 11.74
N LEU A 106 -6.19 -22.89 11.69
CA LEU A 106 -4.81 -22.58 11.31
C LEU A 106 -3.96 -22.20 12.51
N LEU A 107 -4.55 -21.56 13.53
CA LEU A 107 -3.84 -21.07 14.70
C LEU A 107 -4.12 -21.87 15.99
N ASN A 108 -4.90 -22.96 15.91
CA ASN A 108 -5.24 -23.83 17.05
C ASN A 108 -5.84 -23.08 18.25
N GLY A 109 -6.68 -22.07 17.99
CA GLY A 109 -7.31 -21.24 19.01
C GLY A 109 -6.43 -20.09 19.52
N TYR A 110 -5.23 -19.90 18.97
CA TYR A 110 -4.44 -18.71 19.25
C TYR A 110 -5.05 -17.50 18.55
N GLU A 111 -5.28 -16.45 19.32
CA GLU A 111 -5.73 -15.14 18.85
C GLU A 111 -4.56 -14.18 18.99
N TYR A 112 -4.29 -13.40 17.95
CA TYR A 112 -3.40 -12.26 18.08
C TYR A 112 -4.02 -11.29 19.09
N GLU A 113 -3.17 -10.76 19.97
CA GLU A 113 -3.60 -9.66 20.81
C GLU A 113 -4.04 -8.53 19.89
N ASN A 114 -5.27 -8.04 20.09
CA ASN A 114 -5.64 -6.72 19.62
C ASN A 114 -4.76 -5.74 20.39
N HIS A 115 -3.54 -5.54 19.91
CA HIS A 115 -3.02 -4.21 19.88
C HIS A 115 -3.95 -3.48 18.91
N GLU A 116 -5.13 -3.03 19.40
CA GLU A 116 -5.57 -1.67 19.04
C GLU A 116 -4.27 -0.92 19.14
N SER A 117 -3.72 -0.53 18.00
CA SER A 117 -2.40 0.02 17.99
C SER A 117 -2.49 1.15 19.01
N ASP A 118 -1.84 0.97 20.15
CA ASP A 118 -1.18 2.03 20.88
C ASP A 118 -0.09 2.55 19.91
N ARG A 119 -0.49 2.99 18.69
CA ARG A 119 -0.21 4.35 18.28
C ARG A 119 -0.74 5.15 19.44
N SER A 120 0.08 5.27 20.48
CA SER A 120 -0.01 6.36 21.39
C SER A 120 -0.31 7.56 20.51
N GLU A 121 -1.54 8.09 20.60
CA GLU A 121 -1.92 9.44 20.16
C GLU A 121 -1.16 10.45 21.02
N GLY A 122 0.15 10.26 21.09
CA GLY A 122 1.05 10.69 22.11
C GLY A 122 2.23 11.32 21.40
N ILE A 123 1.95 12.50 20.86
CA ILE A 123 2.95 13.46 20.38
C ILE A 123 3.80 12.84 19.27
N GLN A 124 3.21 12.86 18.07
CA GLN A 124 3.92 12.86 16.80
C GLN A 124 5.24 13.63 16.96
N ASN A 125 6.35 12.99 16.62
CA ASN A 125 7.69 13.51 16.85
C ASN A 125 7.79 14.94 16.29
N ASP A 126 7.79 15.95 17.16
CA ASP A 126 7.99 17.37 16.84
C ASP A 126 9.39 17.64 16.23
N LYS A 127 10.12 16.65 15.68
CA LYS A 127 11.49 16.79 15.17
C LYS A 127 11.56 17.92 14.13
N THR A 128 10.75 17.85 13.08
CA THR A 128 10.70 18.87 12.03
C THR A 128 10.21 20.20 12.58
N LEU A 129 9.11 20.20 13.35
CA LEU A 129 8.57 21.43 13.93
C LEU A 129 9.59 22.13 14.85
N ASN A 130 10.25 21.39 15.73
CA ASN A 130 11.28 21.89 16.63
C ASN A 130 12.45 22.52 15.87
N LYS A 131 12.88 21.93 14.75
CA LYS A 131 13.92 22.52 13.90
C LYS A 131 13.49 23.87 13.29
N LEU A 132 12.19 24.07 13.05
CA LEU A 132 11.64 25.32 12.53
C LEU A 132 11.48 26.41 13.59
N LYS A 133 11.60 26.10 14.89
CA LYS A 133 11.42 27.06 15.99
C LYS A 133 12.32 28.30 15.90
N GLY A 134 13.54 28.15 15.38
CA GLY A 134 14.48 29.25 15.17
C GLY A 134 14.28 30.03 13.86
N ILE A 135 13.33 29.61 13.03
CA ILE A 135 13.07 30.16 11.70
C ILE A 135 11.76 30.93 11.67
N LEU A 136 10.72 30.38 12.31
CA LEU A 136 9.37 30.92 12.34
C LEU A 136 9.23 32.02 13.40
N SER A 137 8.30 32.95 13.18
CA SER A 137 7.83 33.82 14.25
C SER A 137 7.11 32.99 15.33
N GLU A 138 7.08 33.50 16.57
CA GLU A 138 6.40 32.79 17.67
C GLU A 138 4.90 32.55 17.38
N SER A 139 4.25 33.51 16.71
CA SER A 139 2.84 33.37 16.30
C SER A 139 2.69 32.26 15.26
N ASP A 140 3.50 32.29 14.20
CA ASP A 140 3.40 31.30 13.12
C ASP A 140 3.77 29.89 13.60
N TYR A 141 4.74 29.76 14.50
CA TYR A 141 5.09 28.48 15.11
C TYR A 141 3.91 27.88 15.88
N LYS A 142 3.20 28.70 16.67
CA LYS A 142 2.02 28.26 17.43
C LYS A 142 0.87 27.87 16.51
N THR A 143 0.61 28.67 15.47
CA THR A 143 -0.43 28.35 14.48
C THR A 143 -0.10 27.07 13.73
N LEU A 144 1.14 26.89 13.29
CA LEU A 144 1.57 25.69 12.57
C LEU A 144 1.39 24.43 13.41
N ARG A 145 1.70 24.49 14.72
CA ARG A 145 1.45 23.38 15.65
C ARG A 145 -0.02 22.97 15.68
N LEU A 146 -0.94 23.93 15.79
CA LEU A 146 -2.37 23.66 15.83
C LEU A 146 -2.87 23.04 14.51
N LEU A 147 -2.41 23.55 13.38
CA LEU A 147 -2.75 22.99 12.08
C LEU A 147 -2.29 21.54 11.92
N ILE A 148 -1.14 21.16 12.50
CA ILE A 148 -0.65 19.78 12.49
C ILE A 148 -1.57 18.89 13.33
N GLU A 149 -1.98 19.37 14.51
CA GLU A 149 -2.94 18.67 15.36
C GLU A 149 -4.30 18.49 14.67
N ASP A 150 -4.78 19.50 13.95
CA ASP A 150 -6.03 19.44 13.16
C ASP A 150 -5.90 18.46 11.98
N TYR A 151 -4.80 18.50 11.24
CA TYR A 151 -4.51 17.56 10.15
C TYR A 151 -4.53 16.11 10.63
N ASN A 152 -3.91 15.83 11.79
CA ASN A 152 -3.90 14.48 12.36
C ASN A 152 -5.28 13.99 12.79
N GLN A 153 -6.22 14.91 13.03
CA GLN A 153 -7.62 14.59 13.31
C GLN A 153 -8.46 14.45 12.03
N GLY A 154 -7.84 14.53 10.85
CA GLY A 154 -8.47 14.38 9.54
C GLY A 154 -8.89 15.68 8.87
N ASP A 155 -8.48 16.86 9.38
CA ASP A 155 -8.69 18.13 8.68
C ASP A 155 -7.63 18.36 7.60
N TYR A 156 -7.83 17.75 6.43
CA TYR A 156 -6.92 17.91 5.30
C TYR A 156 -6.88 19.34 4.73
N GLU A 157 -7.87 20.21 5.01
CA GLU A 157 -7.80 21.63 4.64
C GLU A 157 -6.69 22.38 5.39
N SER A 158 -6.16 21.81 6.47
CA SER A 158 -5.02 22.37 7.19
C SER A 158 -3.75 22.41 6.35
N LEU A 159 -3.60 21.55 5.33
CA LEU A 159 -2.44 21.53 4.44
C LEU A 159 -2.22 22.88 3.74
N ASP A 160 -3.26 23.44 3.12
CA ASP A 160 -3.19 24.71 2.39
C ASP A 160 -2.74 25.85 3.33
N LYS A 161 -3.28 25.86 4.55
CA LYS A 161 -2.93 26.86 5.58
C LYS A 161 -1.47 26.73 6.02
N MET A 162 -0.95 25.50 6.17
CA MET A 162 0.46 25.26 6.47
C MET A 162 1.35 25.78 5.33
N GLN A 163 1.00 25.48 4.08
CA GLN A 163 1.72 25.93 2.90
C GLN A 163 1.78 27.48 2.85
N ASP A 164 0.66 28.15 3.10
CA ASP A 164 0.58 29.61 3.15
C ASP A 164 1.51 30.22 4.22
N ILE A 165 1.60 29.59 5.40
CA ILE A 165 2.52 30.03 6.46
C ILE A 165 3.96 29.85 6.02
N LEU A 166 4.32 28.65 5.58
CA LEU A 166 5.69 28.26 5.27
C LEU A 166 6.24 28.96 4.02
N SER A 167 5.38 29.32 3.06
CA SER A 167 5.75 30.09 1.87
C SER A 167 6.34 31.47 2.20
N ARG A 168 6.01 32.04 3.36
CA ARG A 168 6.61 33.31 3.84
C ARG A 168 8.08 33.16 4.21
N TYR A 169 8.52 31.94 4.57
CA TYR A 169 9.86 31.66 5.08
C TYR A 169 10.74 30.91 4.09
N ASN A 170 10.15 30.03 3.26
CA ASN A 170 10.89 29.19 2.31
C ASN A 170 10.02 28.76 1.12
N LYS A 171 9.81 29.66 0.16
CA LYS A 171 8.98 29.40 -1.04
C LYS A 171 9.38 28.17 -1.85
N LYS A 172 10.67 27.81 -1.90
CA LYS A 172 11.16 26.72 -2.77
C LYS A 172 10.80 25.34 -2.23
N ASN A 173 10.81 25.16 -0.92
CA ASN A 173 10.75 23.83 -0.29
C ASN A 173 9.50 23.66 0.58
N VAL A 174 8.45 24.43 0.31
CA VAL A 174 7.22 24.40 1.14
C VAL A 174 6.64 23.00 1.20
N ASP A 175 6.49 22.34 0.05
CA ASP A 175 5.83 21.03 -0.04
C ASP A 175 6.62 19.96 0.72
N VAL A 176 7.94 19.97 0.60
CA VAL A 176 8.81 19.08 1.38
C VAL A 176 8.67 19.35 2.86
N ILE A 177 8.67 20.62 3.30
CA ILE A 177 8.53 20.93 4.72
C ILE A 177 7.16 20.47 5.26
N VAL A 178 6.08 20.69 4.51
CA VAL A 178 4.74 20.23 4.90
C VAL A 178 4.70 18.72 5.00
N MET A 179 5.23 17.99 4.02
CA MET A 179 5.31 16.53 4.04
C MET A 179 6.02 16.00 5.30
N TYR A 180 7.11 16.64 5.74
CA TYR A 180 7.84 16.26 6.97
C TYR A 180 7.19 16.76 8.28
N LEU A 181 6.18 17.61 8.21
CA LEU A 181 5.35 17.99 9.35
C LEU A 181 4.11 17.09 9.48
N THR A 182 3.71 16.42 8.39
CA THR A 182 2.51 15.57 8.34
C THR A 182 2.89 14.09 8.16
N GLU A 183 2.96 13.63 6.91
CA GLU A 183 3.16 12.23 6.49
C GLU A 183 4.46 11.64 7.07
N ASN A 184 5.54 12.41 7.04
CA ASN A 184 6.89 11.96 7.42
C ASN A 184 7.35 12.54 8.77
N SER A 185 6.41 12.87 9.65
CA SER A 185 6.68 13.52 10.94
C SER A 185 7.54 12.69 11.90
N SER A 186 7.57 11.36 11.76
CA SER A 186 8.46 10.47 12.52
C SER A 186 9.92 10.51 12.03
N LEU A 187 10.13 10.91 10.79
CA LEU A 187 11.39 10.79 10.06
C LEU A 187 12.29 12.02 10.20
N ASP A 188 13.59 11.82 10.06
CA ASP A 188 14.60 12.90 10.06
C ASP A 188 15.25 13.02 8.68
N LEU A 189 14.93 14.10 7.95
CA LEU A 189 15.57 14.42 6.66
C LEU A 189 17.04 14.82 6.88
N LYS A 190 17.97 13.96 6.47
CA LYS A 190 19.43 14.17 6.58
C LYS A 190 19.98 14.96 5.40
N ALA A 191 19.53 14.66 4.19
CA ALA A 191 19.97 15.35 2.98
C ALA A 191 18.89 15.29 1.89
N SER A 192 18.92 16.28 1.00
CA SER A 192 18.06 16.36 -0.18
C SER A 192 18.94 16.68 -1.38
N PHE A 193 18.67 16.04 -2.51
CA PHE A 193 19.43 16.21 -3.75
C PHE A 193 18.50 16.30 -4.95
N ASP A 194 18.80 17.25 -5.85
CA ASP A 194 18.27 17.22 -7.21
C ASP A 194 19.08 16.20 -8.02
N ILE A 195 18.40 15.38 -8.83
CA ILE A 195 19.00 14.43 -9.76
C ILE A 195 19.10 15.11 -11.13
N THR A 196 20.33 15.39 -11.55
CA THR A 196 20.57 16.01 -12.86
C THR A 196 20.26 15.05 -14.00
N LYS A 197 20.13 15.58 -15.23
CA LYS A 197 19.95 14.77 -16.46
C LYS A 197 21.06 13.72 -16.69
N ASN A 198 22.26 13.95 -16.15
CA ASN A 198 23.38 13.01 -16.23
C ASN A 198 23.44 12.05 -15.04
N LEU A 199 22.38 12.00 -14.21
CA LEU A 199 22.27 11.20 -12.99
C LEU A 199 23.37 11.51 -11.96
N ASN A 200 23.80 12.77 -11.89
CA ASN A 200 24.61 13.27 -10.78
C ASN A 200 23.71 13.94 -9.73
N LEU A 201 24.11 13.83 -8.47
CA LEU A 201 23.42 14.47 -7.36
C LEU A 201 23.89 15.92 -7.17
N GLU A 202 22.93 16.84 -7.02
CA GLU A 202 23.18 18.23 -6.65
C GLU A 202 22.50 18.54 -5.32
N TYR A 203 23.30 18.77 -4.27
CA TYR A 203 22.81 18.98 -2.92
C TYR A 203 21.89 20.21 -2.81
N GLN A 204 20.70 20.01 -2.24
CA GLN A 204 19.72 21.05 -1.98
C GLN A 204 19.62 21.34 -0.48
N TYR A 205 20.09 22.52 -0.10
CA TYR A 205 19.90 23.01 1.27
C TYR A 205 18.45 23.43 1.50
N ILE A 206 17.75 22.66 2.33
CA ILE A 206 16.44 23.00 2.87
C ILE A 206 16.62 23.63 4.24
N LYS A 207 16.48 24.96 4.28
CA LYS A 207 16.63 25.75 5.51
C LYS A 207 15.73 25.22 6.63
N GLY A 208 16.36 24.82 7.73
CA GLY A 208 15.69 24.27 8.90
C GLY A 208 15.68 22.76 8.94
N LEU A 209 15.59 22.06 7.81
CA LEU A 209 15.46 20.60 7.81
C LEU A 209 16.82 19.92 7.67
N THR A 210 17.66 20.43 6.77
CA THR A 210 18.95 19.83 6.37
C THR A 210 20.13 20.72 6.79
N PRO A 211 21.35 20.17 6.91
CA PRO A 211 22.55 20.97 7.19
C PRO A 211 22.86 21.94 6.04
N LYS A 212 23.48 23.09 6.34
CA LYS A 212 23.84 24.06 5.28
C LYS A 212 24.86 23.49 4.28
N TYR A 213 25.76 22.66 4.76
CA TYR A 213 26.77 21.95 3.97
C TYR A 213 26.92 20.53 4.52
N LEU A 214 27.12 19.57 3.63
CA LEU A 214 27.50 18.22 4.00
C LEU A 214 29.00 18.15 4.29
N ASN A 215 29.38 17.38 5.30
CA ASN A 215 30.80 17.08 5.55
C ASN A 215 31.33 16.00 4.59
N ASP A 216 32.65 15.82 4.53
CA ASP A 216 33.28 14.88 3.59
C ASP A 216 32.82 13.43 3.76
N LYS A 217 32.53 13.01 5.00
CA LYS A 217 32.03 11.66 5.30
C LYS A 217 30.62 11.49 4.73
N GLU A 218 29.71 12.39 5.04
CA GLU A 218 28.32 12.40 4.54
C GLU A 218 28.29 12.44 3.01
N ASN A 219 29.07 13.34 2.40
CA ASN A 219 29.17 13.43 0.95
C ASN A 219 29.61 12.09 0.34
N LYS A 220 30.66 11.47 0.88
CA LYS A 220 31.17 10.20 0.37
C LYS A 220 30.13 9.07 0.53
N GLU A 221 29.47 9.02 1.68
CA GLU A 221 28.47 8.02 2.02
C GLU A 221 27.26 8.09 1.09
N TYR A 222 26.64 9.27 0.97
CA TYR A 222 25.43 9.46 0.17
C TYR A 222 25.70 9.29 -1.32
N ASN A 223 26.84 9.76 -1.83
CA ASN A 223 27.22 9.47 -3.22
C ASN A 223 27.44 7.97 -3.44
N ASN A 224 28.02 7.25 -2.49
CA ASN A 224 28.21 5.80 -2.62
C ASN A 224 26.88 5.03 -2.63
N ILE A 225 25.88 5.46 -1.86
CA ILE A 225 24.50 4.91 -1.94
C ILE A 225 23.97 5.09 -3.36
N TRP A 226 24.03 6.30 -3.90
CA TRP A 226 23.52 6.60 -5.24
C TRP A 226 24.25 5.86 -6.36
N GLU A 227 25.59 5.76 -6.29
CA GLU A 227 26.36 4.98 -7.26
C GLU A 227 25.95 3.50 -7.28
N LYS A 228 25.55 2.93 -6.13
CA LYS A 228 25.05 1.55 -6.08
C LYS A 228 23.66 1.39 -6.68
N ILE A 229 22.79 2.38 -6.47
CA ILE A 229 21.46 2.42 -7.10
C ILE A 229 21.63 2.51 -8.62
N LYS A 230 22.46 3.44 -9.11
CA LYS A 230 22.81 3.55 -10.54
C LYS A 230 23.49 2.31 -11.10
N PHE A 231 24.29 1.63 -10.29
CA PHE A 231 24.92 0.40 -10.70
C PHE A 231 23.89 -0.68 -11.01
N ILE A 232 22.88 -0.87 -10.16
CA ILE A 232 21.84 -1.89 -10.34
C ILE A 232 20.80 -1.47 -11.38
N LEU A 233 20.16 -0.32 -11.19
CA LEU A 233 19.01 0.09 -12.00
C LEU A 233 19.43 0.58 -13.39
N PRO A 234 18.55 0.45 -14.41
CA PRO A 234 18.82 1.00 -15.74
C PRO A 234 18.72 2.54 -15.72
N ASN A 235 19.67 3.24 -16.33
CA ASN A 235 19.68 4.71 -16.40
C ASN A 235 18.36 5.30 -16.92
N LYS A 236 17.77 4.67 -17.96
CA LYS A 236 16.48 5.10 -18.53
C LYS A 236 15.34 5.07 -17.51
N GLY A 237 15.39 4.16 -16.53
CA GLY A 237 14.44 4.13 -15.42
C GLY A 237 14.65 5.28 -14.45
N LEU A 238 15.90 5.66 -14.21
CA LEU A 238 16.28 6.73 -13.28
C LEU A 238 16.05 8.15 -13.83
N GLU A 239 15.94 8.32 -15.15
CA GLU A 239 15.67 9.64 -15.78
C GLU A 239 14.33 10.28 -15.33
N ASN A 240 13.41 9.48 -14.80
CA ASN A 240 12.13 9.93 -14.28
C ASN A 240 12.13 10.28 -12.78
N PHE A 241 13.26 10.11 -12.10
CA PHE A 241 13.45 10.56 -10.74
C PHE A 241 14.05 11.97 -10.75
N ASP A 242 13.37 12.91 -10.10
CA ASP A 242 13.83 14.30 -9.96
C ASP A 242 14.70 14.48 -8.72
N GLU A 243 14.37 13.77 -7.64
CA GLU A 243 14.94 14.06 -6.33
C GLU A 243 15.26 12.77 -5.58
N LEU A 244 16.34 12.85 -4.78
CA LEU A 244 16.75 11.83 -3.83
C LEU A 244 16.78 12.45 -2.44
N TYR A 245 16.01 11.91 -1.51
CA TYR A 245 16.03 12.28 -0.10
C TYR A 245 16.69 11.17 0.72
N LEU A 246 17.54 11.58 1.67
CA LEU A 246 18.20 10.69 2.61
C LEU A 246 17.56 10.96 3.96
N THR A 247 16.84 9.97 4.47
CA THR A 247 15.87 10.18 5.55
C THR A 247 15.90 8.99 6.48
N THR A 248 15.92 9.22 7.78
CA THR A 248 16.03 8.11 8.74
C THR A 248 15.03 8.20 9.88
N ASP A 249 14.53 7.05 10.32
CA ASP A 249 13.78 6.92 11.57
C ASP A 249 14.62 6.34 12.72
N GLY A 250 15.84 5.91 12.44
CA GLY A 250 16.72 5.23 13.37
C GLY A 250 17.40 4.04 12.71
N LYS A 251 17.37 2.88 13.38
CA LYS A 251 17.78 1.61 12.78
C LYS A 251 16.55 0.74 12.64
N PHE A 252 16.50 -0.05 11.58
CA PHE A 252 15.39 -0.91 11.16
C PHE A 252 14.18 -0.11 10.63
N ASN A 253 13.09 -0.80 10.31
CA ASN A 253 11.87 -0.29 9.67
C ASN A 253 12.03 -0.01 8.16
N GLU A 254 11.78 1.22 7.71
CA GLU A 254 11.68 1.58 6.29
C GLU A 254 13.05 1.95 5.72
N LEU A 255 13.58 1.07 4.86
CA LEU A 255 14.88 1.29 4.22
C LEU A 255 14.80 2.25 3.02
N ALA A 256 13.70 2.21 2.27
CA ALA A 256 13.50 3.03 1.09
C ALA A 256 12.01 3.18 0.78
N SER A 257 11.67 4.24 0.05
CA SER A 257 10.35 4.42 -0.57
C SER A 257 10.44 5.26 -1.84
N VAL A 258 9.42 5.17 -2.70
CA VAL A 258 9.23 6.07 -3.83
C VAL A 258 7.89 6.78 -3.79
N LYS A 259 7.87 8.02 -4.28
CA LYS A 259 6.66 8.86 -4.32
C LYS A 259 6.57 9.59 -5.65
N VAL A 260 5.35 9.78 -6.14
CA VAL A 260 5.08 10.65 -7.29
C VAL A 260 5.42 12.11 -6.98
N ASN A 261 6.15 12.79 -7.88
CA ASN A 261 6.55 14.20 -7.74
C ASN A 261 5.69 15.17 -8.55
N ASN A 262 4.71 14.68 -9.32
CA ASN A 262 3.81 15.54 -10.07
C ASN A 262 2.44 14.91 -10.32
N ASN A 263 1.44 15.74 -10.58
CA ASN A 263 0.06 15.29 -10.73
C ASN A 263 -0.18 14.32 -11.90
N SER A 264 0.78 14.17 -12.82
CA SER A 264 0.65 13.23 -13.94
C SER A 264 1.25 11.85 -13.68
N GLY A 265 2.04 11.65 -12.62
CA GLY A 265 2.71 10.36 -12.39
C GLY A 265 4.00 10.15 -13.19
N SER A 266 4.46 11.18 -13.90
CA SER A 266 5.60 11.06 -14.83
C SER A 266 6.95 11.33 -14.18
N ARG A 267 6.95 11.96 -12.99
CA ARG A 267 8.12 12.31 -12.21
C ARG A 267 8.04 11.74 -10.81
N TRP A 268 9.17 11.35 -10.24
CA TRP A 268 9.25 10.60 -9.00
C TRP A 268 10.35 11.10 -8.06
N ILE A 269 10.16 10.85 -6.77
CA ILE A 269 11.13 11.05 -5.69
C ILE A 269 11.50 9.66 -5.16
N MET A 270 12.78 9.48 -4.82
CA MET A 270 13.26 8.32 -4.07
C MET A 270 13.71 8.76 -2.68
N ASN A 271 13.29 8.04 -1.65
CA ASN A 271 13.78 8.16 -0.29
C ASN A 271 14.64 6.93 0.04
N ILE A 272 15.74 7.14 0.76
CA ILE A 272 16.60 6.06 1.28
C ILE A 272 16.97 6.38 2.72
N ASP A 273 16.89 5.39 3.61
CA ASP A 273 17.47 5.48 4.95
C ASP A 273 18.96 5.11 4.93
N PRO A 274 19.89 6.08 5.03
CA PRO A 274 21.31 5.79 5.04
C PRO A 274 21.76 4.94 6.24
N GLU A 275 21.08 4.97 7.38
CA GLU A 275 21.45 4.22 8.60
C GLU A 275 21.17 2.71 8.45
N ASP A 276 20.20 2.36 7.61
CA ASP A 276 19.80 0.97 7.34
C ASP A 276 20.47 0.36 6.11
N VAL A 277 21.24 1.16 5.37
CA VAL A 277 21.99 0.69 4.22
C VAL A 277 23.18 -0.18 4.65
N VAL A 278 22.92 -1.48 4.77
CA VAL A 278 23.95 -2.50 4.98
C VAL A 278 24.34 -3.12 3.65
N PHE A 279 25.37 -2.57 3.01
CA PHE A 279 25.79 -2.95 1.65
C PHE A 279 26.21 -4.41 1.44
N LYS A 280 26.49 -5.15 2.53
CA LYS A 280 26.78 -6.60 2.47
C LYS A 280 25.52 -7.47 2.51
N ASN A 281 24.35 -6.85 2.70
CA ASN A 281 23.07 -7.52 2.79
C ASN A 281 22.36 -7.45 1.44
N LYS A 282 21.78 -8.57 1.03
CA LYS A 282 20.90 -8.68 -0.14
C LYS A 282 19.67 -7.78 0.00
N LEU A 283 19.25 -7.51 1.24
CA LEU A 283 18.09 -6.69 1.59
C LEU A 283 18.09 -5.32 0.92
N PHE A 284 19.22 -4.60 0.89
CA PHE A 284 19.27 -3.30 0.22
C PHE A 284 18.88 -3.38 -1.26
N TYR A 285 19.43 -4.35 -1.99
CA TYR A 285 19.11 -4.50 -3.40
C TYR A 285 17.69 -5.03 -3.61
N GLU A 286 17.19 -5.87 -2.72
CA GLU A 286 15.81 -6.34 -2.71
C GLU A 286 14.82 -5.19 -2.58
N THR A 287 15.02 -4.30 -1.60
CA THR A 287 14.20 -3.10 -1.42
C THR A 287 14.32 -2.15 -2.61
N ILE A 288 15.52 -1.91 -3.15
CA ILE A 288 15.66 -1.07 -4.36
C ILE A 288 14.93 -1.65 -5.58
N LEU A 289 14.88 -2.99 -5.72
CA LEU A 289 14.11 -3.64 -6.77
C LEU A 289 12.61 -3.48 -6.56
N HIS A 290 12.14 -3.63 -5.32
CA HIS A 290 10.75 -3.39 -4.92
C HIS A 290 10.33 -1.96 -5.27
N GLU A 291 11.06 -0.96 -4.76
CA GLU A 291 10.76 0.47 -4.98
C GLU A 291 10.81 0.87 -6.45
N TYR A 292 11.78 0.33 -7.19
CA TYR A 292 11.83 0.57 -8.62
C TYR A 292 10.63 -0.02 -9.35
N PHE A 293 10.07 -1.13 -8.84
CA PHE A 293 8.90 -1.74 -9.45
C PHE A 293 7.60 -1.00 -9.14
N HIS A 294 7.47 -0.39 -7.95
CA HIS A 294 6.41 0.60 -7.68
C HIS A 294 6.40 1.70 -8.75
N TYR A 295 7.55 2.32 -9.02
CA TYR A 295 7.65 3.27 -10.12
C TYR A 295 7.23 2.66 -11.47
N MET A 296 7.69 1.44 -11.80
CA MET A 296 7.38 0.79 -13.07
C MET A 296 5.89 0.48 -13.25
N THR A 297 5.16 0.21 -12.18
CA THR A 297 3.74 -0.19 -12.19
C THR A 297 2.78 0.96 -11.92
N LEU A 298 3.26 2.09 -11.38
CA LEU A 298 2.44 3.25 -11.00
C LEU A 298 2.80 4.55 -11.74
N ASN A 299 3.75 4.54 -12.68
CA ASN A 299 4.01 5.74 -13.51
C ASN A 299 2.87 6.08 -14.49
N ASP A 300 2.99 7.24 -15.13
CA ASP A 300 2.05 7.83 -16.11
C ASP A 300 1.69 6.95 -17.32
N LYS A 301 2.43 5.86 -17.57
CA LYS A 301 2.09 4.88 -18.63
C LYS A 301 1.22 3.75 -18.10
N GLN A 302 1.20 3.53 -16.80
CA GLN A 302 0.47 2.44 -16.16
C GLN A 302 -0.82 2.91 -15.50
N VAL A 303 -0.85 4.10 -14.92
CA VAL A 303 -2.01 4.63 -14.20
C VAL A 303 -2.28 6.09 -14.57
N ASN A 304 -3.47 6.57 -14.24
CA ASN A 304 -3.82 7.99 -14.25
C ASN A 304 -4.14 8.42 -12.82
N TYR A 305 -3.50 9.47 -12.34
CA TYR A 305 -3.80 10.08 -11.05
C TYR A 305 -5.02 10.98 -11.19
N THR A 306 -6.15 10.56 -10.66
CA THR A 306 -7.47 11.18 -10.86
C THR A 306 -8.49 10.69 -9.84
N GLU A 307 -9.53 11.49 -9.63
CA GLU A 307 -10.73 11.11 -8.90
C GLU A 307 -11.82 10.52 -9.82
N ASP A 308 -11.63 10.55 -11.14
CA ASP A 308 -12.53 9.92 -12.12
C ASP A 308 -12.16 8.44 -12.33
N TYR A 309 -12.61 7.62 -11.39
CA TYR A 309 -12.29 6.19 -11.38
C TYR A 309 -12.98 5.43 -12.52
N ASN A 310 -12.41 4.28 -12.89
CA ASN A 310 -13.08 3.29 -13.72
C ASN A 310 -12.97 1.93 -13.02
N MET A 311 -14.01 1.55 -12.28
CA MET A 311 -14.05 0.35 -11.43
C MET A 311 -13.97 -0.98 -12.20
N LYS A 312 -13.89 -0.95 -13.54
CA LYS A 312 -13.55 -2.13 -14.35
C LYS A 312 -12.05 -2.45 -14.32
N ASN A 313 -11.23 -1.48 -13.96
CA ASN A 313 -9.80 -1.60 -13.79
C ASN A 313 -9.44 -1.56 -12.30
N TYR A 314 -8.17 -1.74 -11.98
CA TYR A 314 -7.64 -1.49 -10.64
C TYR A 314 -7.72 0.00 -10.31
N CYS A 315 -8.22 0.32 -9.11
CA CYS A 315 -8.33 1.68 -8.58
C CYS A 315 -7.85 1.69 -7.12
N GLU A 316 -7.17 2.75 -6.76
CA GLU A 316 -6.96 3.17 -5.37
C GLU A 316 -7.46 4.61 -5.22
N GLU A 317 -7.54 5.13 -4.00
CA GLU A 317 -7.87 6.54 -3.82
C GLU A 317 -6.84 7.44 -4.54
N GLY A 318 -7.32 8.31 -5.42
CA GLY A 318 -6.51 9.21 -6.21
C GLY A 318 -5.89 8.61 -7.48
N LEU A 319 -6.12 7.32 -7.81
CA LEU A 319 -5.61 6.74 -9.06
C LEU A 319 -6.50 5.65 -9.68
N VAL A 320 -6.40 5.53 -10.99
CA VAL A 320 -6.96 4.41 -11.77
C VAL A 320 -5.94 3.88 -12.76
N SER A 321 -5.79 2.57 -12.78
CA SER A 321 -4.91 1.88 -13.72
C SER A 321 -5.43 1.91 -15.16
N ASN A 322 -4.50 1.90 -16.11
CA ASN A 322 -4.78 1.64 -17.51
C ASN A 322 -5.15 0.16 -17.67
N LYS A 323 -6.09 -0.13 -18.59
CA LYS A 323 -6.64 -1.49 -18.79
C LYS A 323 -5.57 -2.57 -19.08
N ASN A 324 -4.49 -2.20 -19.76
CA ASN A 324 -3.42 -3.14 -20.15
C ASN A 324 -2.11 -2.85 -19.38
N SER A 325 -2.23 -2.28 -18.18
CA SER A 325 -1.08 -2.05 -17.29
C SER A 325 -0.73 -3.33 -16.52
N TYR A 326 0.52 -3.42 -16.07
CA TYR A 326 0.99 -4.55 -15.27
C TYR A 326 0.20 -4.70 -13.98
N ILE A 327 -0.06 -3.59 -13.28
CA ILE A 327 -0.84 -3.60 -12.05
C ILE A 327 -2.28 -4.02 -12.28
N ASN A 328 -2.93 -3.58 -13.37
CA ASN A 328 -4.30 -3.98 -13.67
C ASN A 328 -4.42 -5.46 -13.99
N ASP A 329 -3.49 -6.00 -14.80
CA ASP A 329 -3.46 -7.40 -15.16
C ASP A 329 -3.21 -8.27 -13.93
N PHE A 330 -2.26 -7.88 -13.08
CA PHE A 330 -1.92 -8.57 -11.83
C PHE A 330 -3.08 -8.54 -10.83
N TYR A 331 -3.69 -7.38 -10.62
CA TYR A 331 -4.89 -7.21 -9.80
C TYR A 331 -6.02 -8.12 -10.29
N SER A 332 -6.28 -8.11 -11.60
CA SER A 332 -7.37 -8.88 -12.21
C SER A 332 -7.17 -10.39 -12.06
N GLU A 333 -5.93 -10.87 -12.09
CA GLU A 333 -5.61 -12.30 -12.01
C GLU A 333 -5.54 -12.82 -10.57
N PHE A 334 -5.09 -12.00 -9.60
CA PHE A 334 -4.74 -12.49 -8.26
C PHE A 334 -5.47 -11.85 -7.09
N TRP A 335 -6.05 -10.66 -7.26
CA TRP A 335 -6.58 -9.86 -6.15
C TRP A 335 -8.06 -9.58 -6.22
N LYS A 336 -8.63 -9.43 -7.42
CA LYS A 336 -10.00 -8.98 -7.63
C LYS A 336 -11.04 -9.68 -6.74
N ASP A 337 -10.91 -10.99 -6.57
CA ASP A 337 -11.90 -11.81 -5.86
C ASP A 337 -11.66 -11.85 -4.34
N ILE A 338 -10.53 -11.35 -3.83
CA ILE A 338 -10.17 -11.29 -2.40
C ILE A 338 -10.01 -9.85 -1.87
N LEU A 339 -10.07 -8.84 -2.75
CA LEU A 339 -9.77 -7.45 -2.40
C LEU A 339 -10.71 -6.88 -1.34
N GLU A 340 -12.00 -7.22 -1.38
CA GLU A 340 -12.98 -6.70 -0.42
C GLU A 340 -12.77 -7.27 0.99
N ASP A 341 -12.34 -8.54 1.08
CA ASP A 341 -11.94 -9.17 2.35
C ASP A 341 -10.69 -8.49 2.92
N ARG A 342 -9.74 -8.08 2.07
CA ARG A 342 -8.58 -7.32 2.53
C ARG A 342 -8.93 -5.88 2.96
N ASN A 343 -9.75 -5.19 2.18
CA ASN A 343 -10.04 -3.76 2.38
C ASN A 343 -10.94 -3.46 3.56
N ILE A 344 -11.70 -4.44 4.08
CA ILE A 344 -12.56 -4.22 5.24
C ILE A 344 -11.75 -3.96 6.52
N ASN A 345 -10.55 -4.56 6.63
CA ASN A 345 -9.63 -4.34 7.72
C ASN A 345 -8.17 -4.56 7.25
N LYS A 346 -7.49 -3.47 6.89
CA LYS A 346 -6.10 -3.49 6.46
C LYS A 346 -5.12 -3.88 7.58
N GLU A 347 -5.53 -3.87 8.84
CA GLU A 347 -4.71 -4.30 9.98
C GLU A 347 -4.95 -5.78 10.33
N ASN A 348 -5.78 -6.50 9.56
CA ASN A 348 -6.10 -7.89 9.86
C ASN A 348 -4.91 -8.83 9.58
N LEU A 349 -4.23 -9.26 10.63
CA LEU A 349 -3.13 -10.23 10.59
C LEU A 349 -3.58 -11.62 10.13
N TYR A 350 -4.83 -12.01 10.38
CA TYR A 350 -5.36 -13.32 10.00
C TYR A 350 -5.53 -13.48 8.49
N PHE A 351 -5.54 -12.38 7.72
CA PHE A 351 -5.61 -12.44 6.26
C PHE A 351 -4.40 -13.19 5.70
N TYR A 352 -3.19 -12.80 6.13
CA TYR A 352 -1.98 -13.47 5.67
C TYR A 352 -1.96 -14.95 6.07
N ASP A 353 -2.37 -15.30 7.29
CA ASP A 353 -2.37 -16.69 7.76
C ASP A 353 -3.18 -17.63 6.86
N ARG A 354 -4.38 -17.20 6.42
CA ARG A 354 -5.20 -18.00 5.49
C ARG A 354 -4.70 -17.94 4.05
N HIS A 355 -3.95 -16.92 3.64
CA HIS A 355 -3.42 -16.77 2.29
C HIS A 355 -1.90 -17.00 2.17
N LYS A 356 -1.25 -17.59 3.17
CA LYS A 356 0.21 -17.73 3.25
C LYS A 356 0.87 -18.42 2.04
N SER A 357 0.13 -19.31 1.35
CA SER A 357 0.60 -19.96 0.13
C SER A 357 0.47 -19.11 -1.14
N SER A 358 -0.15 -17.94 -1.03
CA SER A 358 -0.50 -17.05 -2.16
C SER A 358 0.38 -15.82 -2.25
N PHE A 359 1.15 -15.49 -1.21
CA PHE A 359 2.02 -14.31 -1.14
C PHE A 359 3.47 -14.73 -0.93
N VAL A 360 4.41 -13.93 -1.42
CA VAL A 360 5.85 -14.20 -1.26
C VAL A 360 6.31 -14.07 0.19
N ASP A 361 5.69 -13.13 0.91
CA ASP A 361 5.79 -12.92 2.35
C ASP A 361 4.52 -12.22 2.88
N GLU A 362 4.56 -11.77 4.13
CA GLU A 362 3.45 -11.07 4.79
C GLU A 362 3.24 -9.66 4.24
N TYR A 363 4.32 -8.96 3.89
CA TYR A 363 4.25 -7.60 3.38
C TYR A 363 3.54 -7.56 2.02
N ALA A 364 3.81 -8.52 1.15
CA ALA A 364 3.09 -8.69 -0.11
C ALA A 364 1.57 -8.92 0.04
N SER A 365 1.05 -9.18 1.24
CA SER A 365 -0.40 -9.35 1.47
C SER A 365 -1.12 -8.06 1.88
N THR A 366 -0.41 -6.94 1.98
CA THR A 366 -1.00 -5.66 2.41
C THR A 366 -2.00 -5.13 1.39
N ASP A 367 -1.61 -5.05 0.12
CA ASP A 367 -2.43 -4.62 -1.02
C ASP A 367 -1.81 -5.03 -2.38
N PRO A 368 -2.53 -4.85 -3.50
CA PRO A 368 -2.05 -5.25 -4.82
C PRO A 368 -0.79 -4.54 -5.31
N SER A 369 -0.54 -3.30 -4.90
CA SER A 369 0.64 -2.54 -5.31
C SER A 369 1.90 -3.07 -4.64
N GLU A 370 1.81 -3.40 -3.34
CA GLU A 370 2.90 -3.99 -2.59
C GLU A 370 3.19 -5.42 -3.04
N ASP A 371 2.14 -6.23 -3.30
CA ASP A 371 2.31 -7.60 -3.78
C ASP A 371 3.05 -7.69 -5.10
N ILE A 372 2.70 -6.82 -6.07
CA ILE A 372 3.36 -6.88 -7.38
C ILE A 372 4.82 -6.42 -7.29
N ALA A 373 5.12 -5.43 -6.43
CA ALA A 373 6.48 -4.95 -6.19
C ALA A 373 7.34 -5.98 -5.46
N GLU A 374 6.83 -6.58 -4.39
CA GLU A 374 7.48 -7.66 -3.66
C GLU A 374 7.68 -8.89 -4.56
N THR A 375 6.65 -9.34 -5.26
CA THR A 375 6.76 -10.50 -6.14
C THR A 375 7.78 -10.25 -7.26
N PHE A 376 7.93 -9.00 -7.74
CA PHE A 376 8.96 -8.66 -8.72
C PHE A 376 10.38 -8.81 -8.16
N SER A 377 10.62 -8.39 -6.90
CA SER A 377 11.90 -8.59 -6.22
C SER A 377 12.28 -10.08 -6.21
N TYR A 378 11.32 -10.95 -5.86
CA TYR A 378 11.50 -12.41 -5.90
C TYR A 378 11.73 -12.95 -7.31
N PHE A 379 11.01 -12.44 -8.31
CA PHE A 379 11.19 -12.81 -9.72
C PHE A 379 12.61 -12.52 -10.19
N VAL A 380 13.19 -11.37 -9.83
CA VAL A 380 14.57 -11.04 -10.20
C VAL A 380 15.58 -11.92 -9.46
N LEU A 381 15.39 -12.06 -8.15
CA LEU A 381 16.39 -12.64 -7.24
C LEU A 381 16.40 -14.18 -7.21
N ASN A 382 15.31 -14.85 -7.59
CA ASN A 382 15.16 -16.30 -7.48
C ASN A 382 15.01 -17.00 -8.84
N ASP A 383 15.32 -18.29 -8.87
CA ASP A 383 15.09 -19.10 -10.07
C ASP A 383 13.60 -19.20 -10.38
N LYS A 384 13.29 -19.50 -11.64
CA LYS A 384 11.89 -19.66 -12.07
C LYS A 384 11.25 -20.79 -11.26
N PRO A 385 10.14 -20.56 -10.55
CA PRO A 385 9.49 -21.62 -9.81
C PRO A 385 8.78 -22.60 -10.75
N GLU A 386 8.86 -23.89 -10.42
CA GLU A 386 8.20 -24.99 -11.15
C GLU A 386 6.87 -25.42 -10.52
N GLY A 387 6.53 -24.86 -9.35
CA GLY A 387 5.30 -25.16 -8.63
C GLY A 387 4.06 -24.47 -9.24
N ASN A 388 2.89 -24.88 -8.74
CA ASN A 388 1.58 -24.36 -9.15
C ASN A 388 0.86 -23.57 -8.04
N SER A 389 1.56 -23.20 -6.96
CA SER A 389 0.96 -22.35 -5.92
C SER A 389 0.62 -20.97 -6.51
N ILE A 390 -0.32 -20.23 -5.88
CA ILE A 390 -0.66 -18.87 -6.35
C ILE A 390 0.58 -17.96 -6.30
N LYS A 391 1.43 -18.10 -5.27
CA LYS A 391 2.73 -17.43 -5.21
C LYS A 391 3.61 -17.73 -6.44
N ASP A 392 3.75 -19.00 -6.83
CA ASP A 392 4.55 -19.38 -7.99
C ASP A 392 3.95 -18.83 -9.29
N GLN A 393 2.62 -18.79 -9.39
CA GLN A 393 1.91 -18.19 -10.52
C GLN A 393 2.15 -16.68 -10.61
N LYS A 394 2.15 -15.96 -9.48
CA LYS A 394 2.51 -14.54 -9.41
C LYS A 394 3.97 -14.30 -9.83
N ILE A 395 4.92 -15.13 -9.41
CA ILE A 395 6.30 -15.00 -9.92
C ILE A 395 6.35 -15.32 -11.42
N ASN A 396 5.56 -16.30 -11.88
CA ASN A 396 5.51 -16.69 -13.28
C ASN A 396 4.78 -15.67 -14.18
N PHE A 397 3.95 -14.79 -13.60
CA PHE A 397 3.23 -13.71 -14.28
C PHE A 397 4.17 -12.84 -15.12
N PHE A 398 5.32 -12.46 -14.57
CA PHE A 398 6.26 -11.57 -15.24
C PHE A 398 6.88 -12.17 -16.52
N TYR A 399 6.92 -13.50 -16.66
CA TYR A 399 7.39 -14.14 -17.90
C TYR A 399 6.45 -13.95 -19.09
N LYS A 400 5.23 -13.45 -18.88
CA LYS A 400 4.29 -13.06 -19.94
C LYS A 400 4.75 -11.78 -20.67
N TYR A 401 5.61 -10.97 -20.03
CA TYR A 401 6.07 -9.67 -20.53
C TYR A 401 7.55 -9.72 -20.90
N LYS A 402 7.83 -9.61 -22.21
CA LYS A 402 9.19 -9.75 -22.75
C LYS A 402 10.17 -8.72 -22.17
N ASP A 403 9.72 -7.49 -21.99
CA ASP A 403 10.50 -6.39 -21.44
C ASP A 403 10.85 -6.62 -19.95
N LEU A 404 9.93 -7.19 -19.16
CA LEU A 404 10.22 -7.55 -17.77
C LEU A 404 11.22 -8.73 -17.67
N VAL A 405 11.17 -9.68 -18.59
CA VAL A 405 12.18 -10.76 -18.67
C VAL A 405 13.56 -10.20 -19.03
N GLU A 406 13.63 -9.25 -19.97
CA GLU A 406 14.88 -8.57 -20.32
C GLU A 406 15.42 -7.76 -19.14
N LEU A 407 14.55 -7.00 -18.47
CA LEU A 407 14.88 -6.25 -17.27
C LEU A 407 15.43 -7.15 -16.17
N ARG A 408 14.78 -8.30 -15.91
CA ARG A 408 15.28 -9.30 -14.96
C ARG A 408 16.69 -9.76 -15.29
N TYR A 409 16.98 -10.09 -16.55
CA TYR A 409 18.32 -10.52 -16.94
C TYR A 409 19.36 -9.43 -16.65
N GLN A 410 19.05 -8.18 -17.02
CA GLN A 410 19.94 -7.05 -16.78
C GLN A 410 20.19 -6.84 -15.28
N LEU A 411 19.14 -6.76 -14.46
CA LEU A 411 19.22 -6.54 -13.02
C LEU A 411 19.97 -7.68 -12.32
N ARG A 412 19.55 -8.94 -12.56
CA ARG A 412 20.15 -10.11 -11.92
C ARG A 412 21.62 -10.30 -12.29
N SER A 413 22.00 -10.01 -13.54
CA SER A 413 23.39 -10.10 -13.98
C SER A 413 24.31 -9.18 -13.18
N LYS A 414 23.84 -7.98 -12.83
CA LYS A 414 24.58 -7.01 -12.01
C LYS A 414 24.61 -7.43 -10.54
N ILE A 415 23.47 -7.85 -9.99
CA ILE A 415 23.37 -8.29 -8.59
C ILE A 415 24.31 -9.47 -8.32
N ASN A 416 24.41 -10.43 -9.25
CA ASN A 416 25.31 -11.59 -9.12
C ASN A 416 26.81 -11.25 -9.13
N THR A 417 27.20 -10.01 -9.43
CA THR A 417 28.61 -9.57 -9.40
C THR A 417 29.03 -8.94 -8.07
N ILE A 418 28.07 -8.73 -7.16
CA ILE A 418 28.24 -8.15 -5.84
C ILE A 418 28.44 -9.28 -4.83
#